data_AF-A0A379T5H9-F1
#
_entry.id   AF-A0A379T5H9-F1
#
_cell.length_a   1.000
_cell.length_b   1.000
_cell.length_c   1.000
_cell.angle_alpha   90.00
_cell.angle_beta   90.00
_cell.angle_gamma   90.00
#
_symmetry.space_group_name_H-M   'P 1'
#
loop_
_entity.id
_entity.type
_entity.pdbx_description
1 polymer ?
#
loop_
_entity_poly.entity_id
_entity_poly.type
_entity_poly.pdbx_seq_one_letter_code
_entity_poly.pdbx_strand_id
1 'polypeptide(L)'
;MYHFAEKAQNAFFYCESYADSMARADKSSVVYCDPPYAPLSATANFTAYHTNSFSLTQQAHLAEIAENLVSNRIPVLISNHDTVLTREWYQLAKLHVVKVRRSISSNGGTRKKVDELLALYQPGVVSPAKR
;
A
#
# COMPACT_ATOMS: atom_id res chain seq x y z
N MET A 1 -12.92 -14.42 20.44
CA MET A 1 -13.59 -13.11 20.39
C MET A 1 -13.07 -12.13 21.46
N TYR A 2 -12.65 -12.60 22.65
CA TYR A 2 -12.08 -11.77 23.72
C TYR A 2 -10.86 -10.93 23.30
N HIS A 3 -9.88 -11.49 22.58
CA HIS A 3 -8.69 -10.73 22.16
C HIS A 3 -9.02 -9.52 21.27
N PHE A 4 -9.97 -9.66 20.34
CA PHE A 4 -10.41 -8.53 19.52
C PHE A 4 -11.09 -7.47 20.38
N ALA A 5 -12.03 -7.87 21.24
CA ALA A 5 -12.79 -6.95 22.08
C ALA A 5 -11.90 -6.16 23.06
N GLU A 6 -10.88 -6.82 23.64
CA GLU A 6 -9.89 -6.20 24.52
C GLU A 6 -9.07 -5.13 23.77
N LYS A 7 -8.56 -5.46 22.57
CA LYS A 7 -7.79 -4.50 21.76
C LYS A 7 -8.65 -3.37 21.21
N ALA A 8 -9.90 -3.66 20.85
CA ALA A 8 -10.86 -2.70 20.31
C ALA A 8 -11.20 -1.57 21.30
N GLN A 9 -10.98 -1.75 22.62
CA GLN A 9 -11.15 -0.68 23.59
C GLN A 9 -10.21 0.52 23.34
N ASN A 10 -9.12 0.31 22.60
CA ASN A 10 -8.15 1.35 22.25
C ASN A 10 -8.18 1.70 20.76
N ALA A 11 -9.27 1.36 20.05
CA ALA A 11 -9.39 1.58 18.62
C ALA A 11 -10.73 2.22 18.26
N PHE A 12 -10.71 3.09 17.25
CA PHE A 12 -11.90 3.62 16.60
C PHE A 12 -12.04 3.01 15.20
N PHE A 13 -13.25 2.64 14.84
CA PHE A 13 -13.57 2.05 13.54
C PHE A 13 -14.35 3.05 12.69
N TYR A 14 -13.88 3.26 11.47
CA TYR A 14 -14.50 4.16 10.50
C TYR A 14 -14.77 3.41 9.20
N CYS A 15 -15.93 3.64 8.59
CA CYS A 15 -16.30 3.11 7.28
C CYS A 15 -16.32 4.29 6.30
N GLU A 16 -15.15 4.62 5.75
CA GLU A 16 -14.93 5.77 4.89
C GLU A 16 -13.84 5.45 3.85
N SER A 17 -13.56 6.38 2.94
CA SER A 17 -12.51 6.17 1.95
C SER A 17 -11.12 6.23 2.60
N TYR A 18 -10.12 5.61 1.97
CA TYR A 18 -8.73 5.68 2.47
C TYR A 18 -8.23 7.13 2.56
N ALA A 19 -8.66 8.00 1.64
CA ALA A 19 -8.27 9.40 1.64
C ALA A 19 -8.82 10.13 2.88
N ASP A 20 -10.08 9.87 3.24
CA ASP A 20 -10.70 10.46 4.42
C ASP A 20 -10.03 9.97 5.71
N SER A 21 -9.75 8.66 5.81
CA SER A 21 -9.03 8.11 6.97
C SER A 21 -7.60 8.63 7.09
N MET A 22 -6.87 8.75 5.99
CA MET A 22 -5.52 9.31 5.98
C MET A 22 -5.50 10.80 6.34
N ALA A 23 -6.55 11.55 5.98
CA ALA A 23 -6.69 12.96 6.35
C ALA A 23 -6.89 13.19 7.87
N ARG A 24 -7.25 12.15 8.64
CA ARG A 24 -7.33 12.22 10.11
C ARG A 24 -5.97 12.16 10.80
N ALA A 25 -4.92 11.72 10.09
CA ALA A 25 -3.60 11.55 10.69
C ALA A 25 -3.01 12.89 11.10
N ASP A 26 -2.41 12.92 12.30
CA ASP A 26 -1.70 14.08 12.84
C ASP A 26 -0.22 13.77 13.08
N LYS A 27 0.53 14.74 13.63
CA LYS A 27 1.98 14.61 13.87
C LYS A 27 2.37 13.50 14.85
N SER A 28 1.41 12.96 15.61
CA SER A 28 1.63 11.82 16.53
C SER A 28 1.27 10.48 15.90
N SER A 29 0.72 10.50 14.68
CA SER A 29 0.25 9.33 13.96
C SER A 29 1.36 8.64 13.19
N VAL A 30 1.19 7.34 12.97
CA VAL A 30 1.91 6.55 11.97
C VAL A 30 0.84 5.87 11.11
N VAL A 31 0.98 5.92 9.79
CA VAL A 31 -0.01 5.36 8.87
C VAL A 31 0.51 4.07 8.26
N TYR A 32 -0.32 3.03 8.29
CA TYR A 32 -0.08 1.78 7.57
C TYR A 32 -1.19 1.56 6.54
N CYS A 33 -0.79 1.31 5.29
CA CYS A 33 -1.71 1.09 4.18
C CYS A 33 -1.48 -0.30 3.58
N ASP A 34 -2.54 -1.11 3.54
CA ASP A 34 -2.57 -2.40 2.85
C ASP A 34 -3.72 -2.40 1.81
N PRO A 35 -3.56 -1.67 0.69
CA PRO A 35 -4.59 -1.56 -0.33
C PRO A 35 -4.82 -2.92 -1.01
N PRO A 36 -5.94 -3.12 -1.73
CA PRO A 36 -6.04 -4.22 -2.67
C PRO A 36 -4.82 -4.23 -3.60
N TYR A 37 -4.12 -5.36 -3.72
CA TYR A 37 -2.82 -5.39 -4.39
C TYR A 37 -2.89 -5.07 -5.88
N ALA A 38 -1.84 -4.41 -6.36
CA ALA A 38 -1.69 -4.06 -7.76
C ALA A 38 -1.67 -5.33 -8.64
N PRO A 39 -2.22 -5.29 -9.85
CA PRO A 39 -2.18 -6.43 -10.75
C PRO A 39 -0.72 -6.80 -11.09
N LEU A 40 -0.44 -8.11 -11.19
CA LEU A 40 0.90 -8.63 -11.46
C LEU A 40 1.47 -8.23 -12.84
N SER A 41 0.61 -7.80 -13.77
CA SER A 41 1.02 -7.20 -15.04
C SER A 41 -0.06 -6.26 -15.57
N ALA A 42 0.35 -5.27 -16.38
CA ALA A 42 -0.59 -4.37 -17.08
C ALA A 42 -1.58 -5.15 -17.96
N THR A 43 -1.15 -6.26 -18.56
CA THR A 43 -1.98 -7.15 -19.38
C THR A 43 -2.96 -8.00 -18.58
N ALA A 44 -2.68 -8.29 -17.30
CA ALA A 44 -3.63 -8.98 -16.43
C ALA A 44 -4.87 -8.11 -16.17
N ASN A 45 -4.71 -6.79 -16.17
CA ASN A 45 -5.79 -5.83 -16.00
C ASN A 45 -6.72 -5.75 -17.23
N PHE A 46 -6.21 -6.01 -18.43
CA PHE A 46 -6.98 -5.93 -19.68
C PHE A 46 -8.09 -7.01 -19.80
N THR A 47 -8.03 -8.05 -18.96
CA THR A 47 -9.06 -9.12 -18.90
C THR A 47 -10.07 -8.94 -17.77
N ALA A 48 -9.91 -7.92 -16.92
CA ALA A 48 -10.76 -7.69 -15.76
C ALA A 48 -11.75 -6.54 -16.04
N TYR A 49 -12.92 -6.87 -16.60
CA TYR A 49 -14.09 -6.00 -16.53
C TYR A 49 -14.59 -5.94 -15.07
N HIS A 50 -13.95 -5.15 -14.22
CA HIS A 50 -14.41 -4.87 -12.86
C HIS A 50 -14.60 -3.37 -12.68
N THR A 51 -15.85 -2.93 -12.77
CA THR A 51 -16.30 -1.55 -12.64
C THR A 51 -16.30 -1.01 -11.20
N ASN A 52 -15.81 -1.78 -10.21
CA ASN A 52 -15.86 -1.40 -8.79
C ASN A 52 -14.61 -1.79 -7.95
N SER A 53 -13.49 -2.10 -8.59
CA SER A 53 -12.23 -2.45 -7.90
C SER A 53 -11.30 -1.24 -7.72
N PHE A 54 -10.41 -1.31 -6.73
CA PHE A 54 -9.37 -0.30 -6.49
C PHE A 54 -8.51 -0.07 -7.73
N SER A 55 -8.66 1.07 -8.38
CA SER A 55 -8.11 1.34 -9.71
C SER A 55 -6.63 1.68 -9.67
N LEU A 56 -5.94 1.62 -10.82
CA LEU A 56 -4.55 2.08 -10.94
C LEU A 56 -4.41 3.57 -10.55
N THR A 57 -5.41 4.38 -10.86
CA THR A 57 -5.48 5.78 -10.43
C THR A 57 -5.55 5.90 -8.91
N GLN A 58 -6.34 5.05 -8.25
CA GLN A 58 -6.43 5.03 -6.79
C GLN A 58 -5.14 4.51 -6.13
N GLN A 59 -4.41 3.59 -6.77
CA GLN A 59 -3.07 3.17 -6.32
C GLN A 59 -2.06 4.31 -6.38
N ALA A 60 -2.01 5.04 -7.50
CA ALA A 60 -1.13 6.18 -7.65
C ALA A 60 -1.49 7.31 -6.66
N HIS A 61 -2.79 7.60 -6.52
CA HIS A 61 -3.28 8.62 -5.59
C HIS A 61 -2.94 8.27 -4.12
N LEU A 62 -2.98 7.00 -3.73
CA LEU A 62 -2.52 6.57 -2.39
C LEU A 62 -1.04 6.94 -2.15
N ALA A 63 -0.17 6.76 -3.14
CA ALA A 63 1.23 7.15 -3.05
C ALA A 63 1.39 8.67 -2.91
N GLU A 64 0.61 9.45 -3.68
CA GLU A 64 0.60 10.92 -3.58
C GLU A 64 0.15 11.41 -2.19
N ILE A 65 -0.87 10.79 -1.58
CA ILE A 65 -1.27 11.13 -0.21
C ILE A 65 -0.14 10.78 0.77
N ALA A 66 0.53 9.64 0.61
CA ALA A 66 1.64 9.25 1.48
C ALA A 66 2.82 10.25 1.39
N GLU A 67 3.13 10.74 0.19
CA GLU A 67 4.10 11.80 -0.06
C GLU A 67 3.72 13.11 0.65
N ASN A 68 2.44 13.49 0.57
CA ASN A 68 1.93 14.67 1.27
C ASN A 68 1.98 14.51 2.79
N LEU A 69 1.64 13.35 3.34
CA LEU A 69 1.71 13.09 4.78
C LEU A 69 3.15 13.13 5.30
N VAL A 70 4.12 12.55 4.59
CA VAL A 70 5.52 12.58 5.02
C VAL A 70 6.11 14.00 4.98
N SER A 71 5.65 14.84 4.05
CA SER A 71 6.01 16.27 4.04
C SER A 71 5.51 17.01 5.29
N ASN A 72 4.40 16.54 5.87
CA ASN A 72 3.86 17.00 7.16
C ASN A 72 4.47 16.29 8.38
N ARG A 73 5.55 15.54 8.18
CA ARG A 73 6.28 14.74 9.17
C ARG A 73 5.51 13.55 9.73
N ILE A 74 4.53 13.03 8.99
CA ILE A 74 3.76 11.85 9.35
C ILE A 74 4.30 10.66 8.55
N PRO A 75 4.92 9.65 9.20
CA PRO A 75 5.45 8.49 8.49
C PRO A 75 4.32 7.60 7.96
N VAL A 76 4.54 7.05 6.75
CA VAL A 76 3.60 6.15 6.08
C VAL A 76 4.33 4.91 5.60
N LEU A 77 3.77 3.73 5.87
CA LEU A 77 4.23 2.44 5.36
C LEU A 77 3.14 1.83 4.48
N ILE A 78 3.49 1.47 3.24
CA ILE A 78 2.58 0.81 2.30
C ILE A 78 3.10 -0.58 1.95
N SER A 79 2.24 -1.59 2.04
CA SER A 79 2.49 -2.95 1.53
C SER A 79 1.86 -3.15 0.15
N ASN A 80 2.60 -3.78 -0.77
CA ASN A 80 2.05 -4.18 -2.07
C ASN A 80 2.87 -5.33 -2.68
N HIS A 81 2.50 -5.79 -3.88
CA HIS A 81 3.36 -6.63 -4.69
C HIS A 81 4.59 -5.87 -5.18
N ASP A 82 5.73 -6.55 -5.30
CA ASP A 82 6.91 -6.03 -5.99
C ASP A 82 6.72 -6.14 -7.51
N THR A 83 6.27 -5.06 -8.14
CA THR A 83 6.01 -4.95 -9.58
C THR A 83 6.65 -3.67 -10.13
N VAL A 84 6.73 -3.55 -11.45
CA VAL A 84 7.21 -2.32 -12.09
C VAL A 84 6.34 -1.11 -11.71
N LEU A 85 5.01 -1.27 -11.69
CA LEU A 85 4.07 -0.19 -11.36
C LEU A 85 4.20 0.26 -9.90
N THR A 86 4.26 -0.67 -8.96
CA THR A 86 4.39 -0.33 -7.54
C THR A 86 5.74 0.30 -7.22
N ARG A 87 6.81 -0.10 -7.91
CA ARG A 87 8.11 0.60 -7.82
C ARG A 87 8.07 2.02 -8.39
N GLU A 88 7.29 2.24 -9.45
CA GLU A 88 7.10 3.57 -10.04
C GLU A 88 6.29 4.49 -9.12
N TRP A 89 5.15 4.02 -8.61
CA TRP A 89 4.32 4.79 -7.68
C TRP A 89 5.06 5.12 -6.38
N TYR A 90 5.80 4.17 -5.83
CA TYR A 90 6.48 4.33 -4.55
C TYR A 90 7.95 4.77 -4.67
N GLN A 91 8.35 5.34 -5.82
CA GLN A 91 9.75 5.69 -6.10
C GLN A 91 10.38 6.66 -5.10
N LEU A 92 9.56 7.47 -4.41
CA LEU A 92 10.01 8.41 -3.37
C LEU A 92 10.06 7.79 -1.97
N ALA A 93 9.66 6.53 -1.80
CA ALA A 93 9.77 5.81 -0.54
C ALA A 93 11.07 5.02 -0.45
N LYS A 94 11.48 4.68 0.77
CA LYS A 94 12.50 3.67 1.01
C LYS A 94 11.88 2.28 0.82
N LEU A 95 12.23 1.64 -0.29
CA LEU A 95 11.70 0.34 -0.68
C LEU A 95 12.44 -0.82 0.01
N HIS A 96 11.69 -1.72 0.65
CA HIS A 96 12.20 -2.97 1.19
C HIS A 96 11.45 -4.14 0.55
N VAL A 97 12.20 -5.07 -0.05
CA VAL A 97 11.61 -6.27 -0.65
C VAL A 97 11.59 -7.37 0.40
N VAL A 98 10.42 -7.92 0.67
CA VAL A 98 10.25 -9.10 1.51
C VAL A 98 10.10 -10.30 0.59
N LYS A 99 11.06 -11.22 0.66
CA LYS A 99 11.02 -12.46 -0.12
C LYS A 99 10.02 -13.41 0.51
N VAL A 100 8.85 -13.53 -0.11
CA VAL A 100 7.75 -14.34 0.41
C VAL A 100 7.48 -15.48 -0.54
N ARG A 101 7.41 -16.69 0.02
CA ARG A 101 6.89 -17.87 -0.70
C ARG A 101 5.35 -17.86 -0.65
N ARG A 102 4.68 -16.77 -1.06
CA ARG A 102 3.21 -16.80 -1.16
C ARG A 102 2.82 -17.60 -2.41
N SER A 103 2.19 -18.77 -2.22
CA SER A 103 1.48 -19.48 -3.27
C SER A 103 0.15 -18.77 -3.53
N ILE A 104 0.12 -17.85 -4.48
CA ILE A 104 -1.12 -17.15 -4.87
C ILE A 104 -1.77 -17.94 -6.02
N SER A 105 -2.27 -19.14 -5.73
CA SER A 105 -3.28 -19.85 -6.55
C SER A 105 -3.84 -21.06 -5.81
N SER A 106 -5.14 -21.32 -5.94
CA SER A 106 -5.78 -22.61 -5.59
C SER A 106 -5.44 -23.73 -6.59
N ASN A 107 -4.98 -23.37 -7.80
CA ASN A 107 -4.59 -24.31 -8.85
C ASN A 107 -3.06 -24.42 -8.97
N GLY A 108 -2.51 -25.61 -8.71
CA GLY A 108 -1.07 -25.87 -8.63
C GLY A 108 -0.26 -25.57 -9.91
N GLY A 109 -0.90 -25.39 -11.07
CA GLY A 109 -0.27 -25.17 -12.37
C GLY A 109 0.09 -23.72 -12.73
N THR A 110 -0.45 -22.70 -12.04
CA THR A 110 -0.24 -21.28 -12.36
C THR A 110 0.43 -20.50 -11.22
N ARG A 111 1.37 -21.14 -10.50
CA ARG A 111 2.11 -20.52 -9.39
C ARG A 111 3.02 -19.39 -9.90
N LYS A 112 2.53 -18.15 -9.91
CA LYS A 112 3.39 -16.96 -10.06
C LYS A 112 3.91 -16.56 -8.68
N LYS A 113 5.23 -16.63 -8.51
CA LYS A 113 5.92 -16.09 -7.34
C LYS A 113 6.05 -14.59 -7.55
N VAL A 114 5.57 -13.80 -6.60
CA VAL A 114 5.80 -12.36 -6.56
C VAL A 114 6.25 -12.02 -5.14
N ASP A 115 7.33 -11.25 -5.05
CA ASP A 115 7.83 -10.77 -3.77
C ASP A 115 6.89 -9.66 -3.24
N GLU A 116 6.96 -9.40 -1.94
CA GLU A 116 6.29 -8.26 -1.32
C GLU A 116 7.19 -7.05 -1.34
N LEU A 117 6.58 -5.88 -1.50
CA LEU A 117 7.21 -4.58 -1.43
C LEU A 117 6.65 -3.81 -0.24
N LEU A 118 7.54 -3.37 0.65
CA LEU A 118 7.25 -2.44 1.73
C LEU A 118 7.86 -1.08 1.37
N ALA A 119 7.00 -0.11 1.09
CA ALA A 119 7.36 1.27 0.77
C ALA A 119 7.24 2.15 2.02
N LEU A 120 8.37 2.56 2.59
CA LEU A 120 8.41 3.41 3.78
C LEU A 120 8.69 4.87 3.39
N TYR A 121 7.71 5.74 3.63
CA TYR A 121 7.85 7.19 3.59
C TYR A 121 8.20 7.68 5.00
N GLN A 122 9.46 8.07 5.21
CA GLN A 122 9.97 8.49 6.51
C GLN A 122 10.43 9.96 6.49
N PRO A 123 9.99 10.80 7.45
CA PRO A 123 10.43 12.19 7.53
C PRO A 123 11.95 12.31 7.67
N GLY A 124 12.57 13.21 6.90
CA GLY A 124 14.01 13.49 6.97
C GLY A 124 14.92 12.50 6.24
N VAL A 125 14.37 11.44 5.61
CA VAL A 125 15.11 10.61 4.67
C VAL A 125 14.98 11.25 3.29
N VAL A 126 16.06 11.86 2.80
CA VAL A 126 16.10 12.46 1.46
C VAL A 126 16.07 11.34 0.43
N SER A 127 14.94 11.19 -0.27
CA SER A 127 14.89 10.35 -1.47
C SER A 127 15.68 11.04 -2.58
N PRO A 128 16.48 10.29 -3.37
CA PRO A 128 17.27 10.87 -4.44
C PRO A 128 16.35 11.59 -5.42
N ALA A 129 16.69 12.83 -5.76
CA ALA A 129 15.93 13.66 -6.69
C ALA A 129 15.76 12.94 -8.04
N LYS A 130 14.55 13.03 -8.62
CA LYS A 130 14.26 12.59 -9.99
C LYS A 130 15.30 13.20 -10.94
N ARG A 131 16.00 12.35 -11.70
CA ARG A 131 16.76 12.77 -12.87
C ARG A 131 15.83 12.86 -14.08
#